data_AF-A0A950Y838-F1
#
_entry.id   AF-A0A950Y838-F1
#
_cell.length_a   1.000
_cell.length_b   1.000
_cell.length_c   1.000
_cell.angle_alpha   90.00
_cell.angle_beta   90.00
_cell.angle_gamma   90.00
#
_symmetry.space_group_name_H-M   'P 1'
#
loop_
_entity.id
_entity.type
_entity.pdbx_description
1 polymer ?
#
loop_
_entity_poly.entity_id
_entity_poly.type
_entity_poly.pdbx_seq_one_letter_code
_entity_poly.pdbx_strand_id
1 'polypeptide(L)'
;MRRLVLLRSSASIVLTLLLALPYTVLAGDDKEKDPDAIGDRNVSGKVNFYSLEKEIALGKQLAQQVERQSKVVNDPIVAEYINRIGQNLVRNSDAKVPFTIKVIEDPTINAFALPGGFFFVQTGVILHADTESELAGVMAHEIAHVAARHATRNATRMDIAQIATIPLIFMGGAAAYGIYEASGLLVPMTFLKFSRSEEAEADYLGVQYMYKTGYDPTGFVDFFEKVQTMEKRKPGTLSKLFATHPPTDDRIVKSQKEISGLKAKPEYVITTSEFNDVKSRLAMLENQRRPDKTADDPNKPTLRRNPNSTAPIEDETDPSKKSSGDDEDRPKLKRRPSDTGDTPDTTTNPQSNPQQN
;
A
#
# COMPACT_ATOMS: atom_id res chain seq x y z
N MET A 1 93.24 35.97 23.08
CA MET A 1 92.65 35.73 24.41
C MET A 1 91.74 34.51 24.33
N ARG A 2 91.86 33.62 25.31
CA ARG A 2 91.22 32.28 25.39
C ARG A 2 89.76 32.34 25.85
N ARG A 3 89.00 31.31 25.43
CA ARG A 3 87.95 30.51 26.10
C ARG A 3 86.78 30.30 25.12
N LEU A 4 86.60 29.15 24.47
CA LEU A 4 86.34 27.78 24.97
C LEU A 4 84.97 27.66 25.65
N VAL A 5 83.98 27.14 24.92
CA VAL A 5 82.94 26.22 25.43
C VAL A 5 82.63 25.20 24.33
N LEU A 6 82.98 23.95 24.61
CA LEU A 6 82.55 22.73 23.91
C LEU A 6 81.05 22.49 24.21
N LEU A 7 80.21 21.79 23.45
CA LEU A 7 80.16 20.36 23.08
C LEU A 7 78.65 20.16 22.75
N ARG A 8 78.16 19.56 21.65
CA ARG A 8 77.97 18.10 21.46
C ARG A 8 77.21 17.86 20.13
N SER A 9 77.58 16.75 19.50
CA SER A 9 76.92 15.88 18.52
C SER A 9 75.40 16.06 18.35
N SER A 10 74.80 15.81 17.19
CA SER A 10 74.76 14.48 16.56
C SER A 10 74.15 14.55 15.14
N ALA A 11 74.57 13.60 14.30
CA ALA A 11 74.01 13.33 12.99
C ALA A 11 72.50 13.04 13.04
N SER A 12 71.74 13.63 12.11
CA SER A 12 70.40 13.16 11.77
C SER A 12 70.42 12.65 10.33
N ILE A 13 70.60 11.34 10.21
CA ILE A 13 70.27 10.57 9.02
C ILE A 13 68.76 10.68 8.85
N VAL A 14 68.31 11.34 7.77
CA VAL A 14 66.91 11.35 7.36
C VAL A 14 66.62 9.96 6.78
N LEU A 15 66.15 9.06 7.64
CA LEU A 15 65.58 7.79 7.25
C LEU A 15 64.11 8.03 6.87
N THR A 16 63.84 8.10 5.57
CA THR A 16 62.49 8.14 5.00
C THR A 16 61.80 6.79 5.26
N LEU A 17 61.19 6.65 6.45
CA LEU A 17 60.35 5.51 6.76
C LEU A 17 59.00 5.71 6.08
N LEU A 18 58.87 5.14 4.88
CA LEU A 18 57.59 5.01 4.17
C LEU A 18 56.72 4.04 4.98
N LEU A 19 55.94 4.58 5.92
CA LEU A 19 54.92 3.85 6.66
C LEU A 19 53.82 3.44 5.65
N ALA A 20 53.99 2.26 5.07
CA ALA A 20 52.90 1.50 4.50
C ALA A 20 51.96 1.11 5.66
N LEU A 21 51.08 2.04 6.05
CA LEU A 21 49.91 1.71 6.83
C LEU A 21 49.05 0.79 5.95
N PRO A 22 48.76 -0.45 6.36
CA PRO A 22 47.69 -1.18 5.72
C PRO A 22 46.44 -0.35 5.95
N TYR A 23 45.83 0.17 4.87
CA TYR A 23 44.43 0.54 4.88
C TYR A 23 43.63 -0.74 5.11
N THR A 24 43.58 -1.21 6.36
CA THR A 24 42.49 -2.03 6.82
C THR A 24 41.26 -1.14 6.71
N VAL A 25 40.50 -1.33 5.63
CA VAL A 25 39.09 -0.94 5.59
C VAL A 25 38.47 -1.58 6.82
N LEU A 26 38.31 -0.80 7.89
CA LEU A 26 37.43 -1.16 8.98
C LEU A 26 36.04 -1.17 8.35
N ALA A 27 35.61 -2.35 7.92
CA ALA A 27 34.20 -2.66 7.75
C ALA A 27 33.58 -2.50 9.14
N GLY A 28 33.18 -1.27 9.46
CA GLY A 28 32.27 -1.06 10.57
C GLY A 28 31.00 -1.82 10.21
N ASP A 29 30.65 -2.83 11.03
CA ASP A 29 29.34 -3.46 10.98
C ASP A 29 28.29 -2.37 11.09
N ASP A 30 27.72 -1.98 9.96
CA ASP A 30 26.69 -0.97 9.87
C ASP A 30 25.41 -1.63 10.40
N LYS A 31 25.27 -1.67 11.74
CA LYS A 31 24.14 -2.34 12.43
C LYS A 31 22.76 -1.90 11.90
N GLU A 32 22.69 -0.73 11.27
CA GLU A 32 21.49 -0.22 10.62
C GLU A 32 21.06 -1.06 9.39
N LYS A 33 21.99 -1.81 8.77
CA LYS A 33 21.74 -2.64 7.58
C LYS A 33 21.50 -4.11 7.89
N ASP A 34 21.80 -4.55 9.11
CA ASP A 34 21.66 -5.93 9.54
C ASP A 34 20.19 -6.28 9.88
N PRO A 35 19.54 -7.21 9.15
CA PRO A 35 18.18 -7.65 9.49
C PRO A 35 18.05 -8.27 10.89
N ASP A 36 19.13 -8.85 11.42
CA ASP A 36 19.10 -9.44 12.76
C ASP A 36 19.00 -8.35 13.85
N ALA A 37 19.47 -7.13 13.55
CA ALA A 37 19.38 -5.97 14.43
C ALA A 37 18.01 -5.25 14.43
N ILE A 38 17.06 -5.65 13.57
CA ILE A 38 15.72 -5.02 13.52
C ILE A 38 15.07 -5.02 14.91
N GLY A 39 14.54 -3.87 15.30
CA GLY A 39 14.02 -3.62 16.65
C GLY A 39 15.01 -2.81 17.49
N ASP A 40 16.31 -2.91 17.25
CA ASP A 40 17.36 -2.17 17.97
C ASP A 40 17.98 -1.03 17.12
N ARG A 41 17.64 -0.96 15.83
CA ARG A 41 18.16 0.05 14.91
C ARG A 41 17.55 1.42 15.18
N ASN A 42 18.29 2.47 14.82
CA ASN A 42 17.76 3.83 14.84
C ASN A 42 17.42 4.32 13.43
N VAL A 43 16.22 3.97 12.96
CA VAL A 43 15.72 4.36 11.63
C VAL A 43 14.97 5.69 11.62
N SER A 44 14.77 6.31 12.79
CA SER A 44 13.88 7.47 12.95
C SER A 44 14.40 8.80 12.39
N GLY A 45 15.60 8.81 11.80
CA GLY A 45 16.29 10.00 11.31
C GLY A 45 16.84 10.91 12.41
N LYS A 46 17.66 11.90 12.02
CA LYS A 46 18.40 12.75 12.99
C LYS A 46 17.67 14.04 13.41
N VAL A 47 16.69 14.51 12.63
CA VAL A 47 15.98 15.78 12.90
C VAL A 47 14.47 15.55 12.88
N ASN A 48 13.86 15.60 14.07
CA ASN A 48 12.41 15.50 14.26
C ASN A 48 12.03 16.24 15.54
N PHE A 49 11.18 17.26 15.44
CA PHE A 49 10.76 18.09 16.59
C PHE A 49 9.55 17.52 17.34
N TYR A 50 8.98 16.42 16.86
CA TYR A 50 7.88 15.75 17.52
C TYR A 50 8.41 14.70 18.49
N SER A 51 8.04 14.80 19.78
CA SER A 51 8.19 13.66 20.69
C SER A 51 7.28 12.51 20.26
N LEU A 52 7.53 11.30 20.76
CA LEU A 52 6.64 10.17 20.50
C LEU A 52 5.22 10.44 21.05
N GLU A 53 5.08 11.08 22.22
CA GLU A 53 3.74 11.41 22.72
C GLU A 53 3.03 12.44 21.84
N LYS A 54 3.75 13.47 21.37
CA LYS A 54 3.17 14.49 20.48
C LYS A 54 2.77 13.87 19.13
N GLU A 55 3.58 12.96 18.62
CA GLU A 55 3.29 12.20 17.41
C GLU A 55 2.02 11.34 17.56
N ILE A 56 1.89 10.59 18.66
CA ILE A 56 0.69 9.78 18.94
C ILE A 56 -0.54 10.66 19.11
N ALA A 57 -0.43 11.80 19.80
CA ALA A 57 -1.53 12.73 19.99
C ALA A 57 -2.02 13.31 18.65
N LEU A 58 -1.10 13.73 17.79
CA LEU A 58 -1.40 14.21 16.43
C LEU A 58 -2.09 13.11 15.61
N GLY A 59 -1.51 11.91 15.60
CA GLY A 59 -2.07 10.73 14.94
C GLY A 59 -3.50 10.44 15.35
N LYS A 60 -3.78 10.50 16.65
CA LYS A 60 -5.11 10.24 17.21
C LYS A 60 -6.14 11.26 16.72
N GLN A 61 -5.77 12.54 16.65
CA GLN A 61 -6.65 13.60 16.14
C GLN A 61 -6.98 13.38 14.65
N LEU A 62 -5.98 13.01 13.85
CA LEU A 62 -6.16 12.73 12.43
C LEU A 62 -6.97 11.47 12.18
N ALA A 63 -6.71 10.40 12.93
CA ALA A 63 -7.45 9.14 12.87
C ALA A 63 -8.95 9.36 13.14
N GLN A 64 -9.30 10.19 14.12
CA GLN A 64 -10.70 10.55 14.38
C GLN A 64 -11.36 11.25 13.19
N GLN A 65 -10.63 12.03 12.40
CA GLN A 65 -11.16 12.66 11.19
C GLN A 65 -11.37 11.64 10.08
N VAL A 66 -10.39 10.76 9.85
CA VAL A 66 -10.50 9.66 8.88
C VAL A 66 -11.69 8.77 9.18
N GLU A 67 -11.88 8.39 10.44
CA GLU A 67 -12.99 7.53 10.87
C GLU A 67 -14.36 8.18 10.76
N ARG A 68 -14.46 9.51 10.85
CA ARG A 68 -15.71 10.24 10.60
C ARG A 68 -16.08 10.30 9.11
N GLN A 69 -15.09 10.18 8.24
CA GLN A 69 -15.25 10.30 6.79
C GLN A 69 -15.27 8.94 6.07
N SER A 70 -14.84 7.88 6.75
CA SER A 70 -14.65 6.55 6.18
C SER A 70 -15.57 5.55 6.85
N LYS A 71 -16.04 4.57 6.09
CA LYS A 71 -16.83 3.46 6.63
C LYS A 71 -15.90 2.35 7.08
N VAL A 72 -15.80 2.11 8.39
CA VAL A 72 -14.98 1.03 8.95
C VAL A 72 -15.66 -0.32 8.72
N VAL A 73 -14.87 -1.33 8.31
CA VAL A 73 -15.33 -2.71 8.19
C VAL A 73 -15.41 -3.34 9.58
N ASN A 74 -16.63 -3.55 10.07
CA ASN A 74 -16.91 -4.11 11.40
C ASN A 74 -17.01 -5.64 11.43
N ASP A 75 -16.68 -6.33 10.34
CA ASP A 75 -16.67 -7.79 10.33
C ASP A 75 -15.48 -8.30 11.17
N PRO A 76 -15.70 -9.03 12.27
CA PRO A 76 -14.63 -9.37 13.20
C PRO A 76 -13.62 -10.35 12.60
N ILE A 77 -14.02 -11.18 11.63
CA ILE A 77 -13.10 -12.13 10.96
C ILE A 77 -12.14 -11.35 10.08
N VAL A 78 -12.65 -10.42 9.25
CA VAL A 78 -11.80 -9.58 8.41
C VAL A 78 -10.91 -8.67 9.26
N ALA A 79 -11.46 -8.00 10.27
CA ALA A 79 -10.72 -7.03 11.05
C ALA A 79 -9.62 -7.68 11.91
N GLU A 80 -9.90 -8.83 12.54
CA GLU A 80 -8.92 -9.54 13.36
C GLU A 80 -7.80 -10.11 12.49
N TYR A 81 -8.12 -10.72 11.34
CA TYR A 81 -7.12 -11.28 10.43
C TYR A 81 -6.13 -10.22 9.94
N ILE A 82 -6.63 -9.07 9.44
CA ILE A 82 -5.77 -7.98 8.97
C ILE A 82 -4.97 -7.38 10.13
N ASN A 83 -5.58 -7.22 11.30
CA ASN A 83 -4.85 -6.78 12.49
C ASN A 83 -3.75 -7.79 12.85
N ARG A 84 -3.98 -9.10 12.78
CA ARG A 84 -2.96 -10.11 13.10
C ARG A 84 -1.75 -10.03 12.16
N ILE A 85 -1.97 -9.89 10.85
CA ILE A 85 -0.88 -9.67 9.87
C ILE A 85 -0.07 -8.43 10.29
N GLY A 86 -0.74 -7.29 10.46
CA GLY A 86 -0.05 -6.04 10.76
C GLY A 86 0.65 -6.05 12.13
N GLN A 87 0.05 -6.62 13.17
CA GLN A 87 0.70 -6.75 14.48
C GLN A 87 1.89 -7.72 14.45
N ASN A 88 1.86 -8.74 13.58
CA ASN A 88 3.04 -9.60 13.38
C ASN A 88 4.19 -8.84 12.71
N LEU A 89 3.90 -8.04 11.68
CA LEU A 89 4.87 -7.17 11.02
C LEU A 89 5.43 -6.12 12.00
N VAL A 90 4.57 -5.44 12.77
CA VAL A 90 4.97 -4.40 13.74
C VAL A 90 5.94 -4.97 14.78
N ARG A 91 5.65 -6.16 15.33
CA ARG A 91 6.53 -6.84 16.30
C ARG A 91 7.91 -7.19 15.73
N ASN A 92 8.00 -7.34 14.41
CA ASN A 92 9.23 -7.67 13.69
C ASN A 92 9.77 -6.46 12.90
N SER A 93 9.51 -5.25 13.38
CA SER A 93 9.93 -3.99 12.77
C SER A 93 10.69 -3.10 13.75
N ASP A 94 11.25 -1.99 13.26
CA ASP A 94 11.87 -0.96 14.12
C ASP A 94 10.87 0.04 14.73
N ALA A 95 9.56 -0.19 14.57
CA ALA A 95 8.54 0.70 15.09
C ALA A 95 8.62 0.86 16.63
N LYS A 96 8.49 2.11 17.10
CA LYS A 96 8.56 2.48 18.53
C LYS A 96 7.23 2.95 19.12
N VAL A 97 6.15 2.86 18.35
CA VAL A 97 4.79 3.30 18.72
C VAL A 97 3.83 2.12 18.61
N PRO A 98 2.76 2.08 19.42
CA PRO A 98 1.73 1.07 19.27
C PRO A 98 0.96 1.28 17.97
N PHE A 99 0.53 0.19 17.33
CA PHE A 99 -0.28 0.25 16.11
C PHE A 99 -1.75 -0.02 16.38
N THR A 100 -2.61 0.86 15.87
CA THR A 100 -4.06 0.66 15.77
C THR A 100 -4.41 0.45 14.31
N ILE A 101 -4.72 -0.78 13.93
CA ILE A 101 -4.99 -1.15 12.54
C ILE A 101 -6.50 -1.26 12.33
N LYS A 102 -7.03 -0.59 11.30
CA LYS A 102 -8.44 -0.62 10.92
C LYS A 102 -8.59 -0.87 9.43
N VAL A 103 -9.61 -1.64 9.08
CA VAL A 103 -10.00 -1.84 7.67
C VAL A 103 -11.10 -0.86 7.32
N ILE A 104 -10.96 -0.14 6.22
CA ILE A 104 -11.97 0.81 5.71
C ILE A 104 -12.50 0.36 4.35
N GLU A 105 -13.81 0.49 4.18
CA GLU A 105 -14.54 0.14 2.95
C GLU A 105 -14.30 1.23 1.90
N ASP A 106 -13.29 1.02 1.06
CA ASP A 106 -12.98 1.82 -0.12
C ASP A 106 -12.38 0.86 -1.17
N PRO A 107 -12.98 0.75 -2.37
CA PRO A 107 -12.50 -0.16 -3.41
C PRO A 107 -11.17 0.31 -4.04
N THR A 108 -10.68 1.50 -3.69
CA THR A 108 -9.37 1.98 -4.15
C THR A 108 -8.27 1.11 -3.57
N ILE A 109 -7.32 0.69 -4.40
CA ILE A 109 -6.11 0.01 -3.93
C ILE A 109 -5.28 1.02 -3.16
N ASN A 110 -5.28 0.97 -1.83
CA ASN A 110 -4.44 1.80 -0.99
C ASN A 110 -4.38 1.26 0.45
N ALA A 111 -3.33 1.62 1.17
CA ALA A 111 -3.22 1.54 2.61
C ALA A 111 -2.39 2.74 3.06
N PHE A 112 -2.62 3.26 4.26
CA PHE A 112 -1.83 4.40 4.74
C PHE A 112 -1.73 4.40 6.26
N ALA A 113 -0.54 4.73 6.74
CA ALA A 113 -0.31 4.96 8.17
C ALA A 113 -0.16 6.44 8.50
N LEU A 114 -0.83 6.86 9.57
CA LEU A 114 -0.72 8.19 10.16
C LEU A 114 0.37 8.18 11.26
N PRO A 115 0.88 9.37 11.64
CA PRO A 115 1.80 9.50 12.76
C PRO A 115 1.31 8.73 13.99
N GLY A 116 2.21 8.09 14.74
CA GLY A 116 1.84 7.40 15.98
C GLY A 116 1.12 6.06 15.81
N GLY A 117 1.18 5.45 14.61
CA GLY A 117 0.78 4.05 14.41
C GLY A 117 -0.71 3.82 14.11
N PHE A 118 -1.46 4.86 13.72
CA PHE A 118 -2.84 4.67 13.26
C PHE A 118 -2.84 4.26 11.79
N PHE A 119 -3.19 3.01 11.52
CA PHE A 119 -2.98 2.38 10.23
C PHE A 119 -4.30 1.94 9.60
N PHE A 120 -4.61 2.44 8.41
CA PHE A 120 -5.83 2.14 7.67
C PHE A 120 -5.52 1.32 6.42
N VAL A 121 -6.18 0.17 6.30
CA VAL A 121 -6.08 -0.73 5.15
C VAL A 121 -7.40 -0.66 4.37
N GLN A 122 -7.36 -0.32 3.09
CA GLN A 122 -8.59 -0.25 2.28
C GLN A 122 -9.00 -1.64 1.79
N THR A 123 -10.29 -1.89 1.64
CA THR A 123 -10.77 -3.16 1.09
C THR A 123 -10.24 -3.43 -0.32
N GLY A 124 -10.02 -2.37 -1.10
CA GLY A 124 -9.40 -2.46 -2.42
C GLY A 124 -8.04 -3.15 -2.42
N VAL A 125 -7.13 -2.83 -1.49
CA VAL A 125 -5.81 -3.51 -1.47
C VAL A 125 -5.92 -4.99 -1.11
N ILE A 126 -6.80 -5.34 -0.17
CA ILE A 126 -7.04 -6.72 0.25
C ILE A 126 -7.59 -7.56 -0.91
N LEU A 127 -8.57 -7.01 -1.64
CA LEU A 127 -9.21 -7.71 -2.76
C LEU A 127 -8.32 -7.82 -4.00
N HIS A 128 -7.32 -6.93 -4.14
CA HIS A 128 -6.39 -6.93 -5.27
C HIS A 128 -5.04 -7.59 -4.97
N ALA A 129 -4.73 -8.00 -3.74
CA ALA A 129 -3.55 -8.84 -3.46
C ALA A 129 -3.85 -10.30 -3.83
N ASP A 130 -3.03 -10.96 -4.66
CA ASP A 130 -3.24 -12.39 -5.00
C ASP A 130 -2.72 -13.33 -3.91
N THR A 131 -1.74 -12.87 -3.14
CA THR A 131 -1.11 -13.62 -2.06
C THR A 131 -1.11 -12.84 -0.75
N GLU A 132 -0.99 -13.53 0.37
CA GLU A 132 -0.84 -12.90 1.68
C GLU A 132 0.47 -12.09 1.77
N SER A 133 1.54 -12.57 1.14
CA SER A 133 2.82 -11.87 1.05
C SER A 133 2.72 -10.54 0.30
N GLU A 134 1.90 -10.44 -0.76
CA GLU A 134 1.65 -9.17 -1.45
C GLU A 134 1.00 -8.14 -0.51
N LEU A 135 -0.05 -8.54 0.22
CA LEU A 135 -0.69 -7.67 1.19
C LEU A 135 0.27 -7.30 2.33
N ALA A 136 1.02 -8.27 2.85
CA ALA A 136 2.02 -8.05 3.88
C ALA A 136 3.11 -7.08 3.43
N GLY A 137 3.49 -7.09 2.14
CA GLY A 137 4.44 -6.16 1.56
C GLY A 137 3.95 -4.71 1.59
N VAL A 138 2.71 -4.47 1.17
CA VAL A 138 2.09 -3.13 1.30
C VAL A 138 2.04 -2.70 2.76
N MET A 139 1.68 -3.61 3.66
CA MET A 139 1.60 -3.28 5.08
C MET A 139 2.97 -3.01 5.71
N ALA A 140 4.00 -3.77 5.32
CA ALA A 140 5.37 -3.58 5.79
C ALA A 140 5.93 -2.21 5.37
N HIS A 141 5.61 -1.77 4.15
CA HIS A 141 5.96 -0.45 3.63
C HIS A 141 5.38 0.69 4.47
N GLU A 142 4.08 0.62 4.78
CA GLU A 142 3.42 1.62 5.63
C GLU A 142 3.96 1.62 7.06
N ILE A 143 4.27 0.43 7.61
CA ILE A 143 4.92 0.31 8.92
C ILE A 143 6.31 0.94 8.88
N ALA A 144 7.06 0.81 7.78
CA ALA A 144 8.36 1.44 7.60
C ALA A 144 8.29 2.97 7.61
N HIS A 145 7.27 3.57 6.99
CA HIS A 145 7.07 5.03 7.08
C HIS A 145 6.89 5.52 8.51
N VAL A 146 6.17 4.76 9.35
CA VAL A 146 5.97 5.09 10.77
C VAL A 146 7.24 4.83 11.58
N ALA A 147 7.90 3.69 11.37
CA ALA A 147 9.15 3.35 12.06
C ALA A 147 10.24 4.41 11.79
N ALA A 148 10.39 4.81 10.54
CA ALA A 148 11.32 5.86 10.12
C ALA A 148 10.83 7.28 10.39
N ARG A 149 9.61 7.42 10.95
CA ARG A 149 8.95 8.68 11.33
C ARG A 149 8.89 9.69 10.18
N HIS A 150 8.69 9.23 8.94
CA HIS A 150 8.73 10.07 7.74
C HIS A 150 7.71 11.22 7.81
N ALA A 151 6.50 10.95 8.31
CA ALA A 151 5.44 11.95 8.41
C ALA A 151 5.82 13.12 9.34
N THR A 152 6.35 12.83 10.54
CA THR A 152 6.75 13.87 11.51
C THR A 152 8.09 14.52 11.16
N ARG A 153 8.99 13.81 10.46
CA ARG A 153 10.16 14.41 9.79
C ARG A 153 9.72 15.45 8.74
N ASN A 154 8.75 15.12 7.90
CA ASN A 154 8.19 16.04 6.91
C ASN A 154 7.49 17.24 7.57
N ALA A 155 6.66 16.99 8.59
CA ALA A 155 6.05 18.07 9.36
C ALA A 155 7.11 18.98 9.99
N THR A 156 8.17 18.41 10.57
CA THR A 156 9.31 19.18 11.10
C THR A 156 9.98 20.04 10.03
N ARG A 157 10.21 19.50 8.82
CA ARG A 157 10.77 20.28 7.71
C ARG A 157 9.85 21.43 7.28
N MET A 158 8.54 21.20 7.29
CA MET A 158 7.55 22.24 7.01
C MET A 158 7.54 23.33 8.08
N ASP A 159 7.57 22.95 9.36
CA ASP A 159 7.67 23.88 10.49
C ASP A 159 8.96 24.72 10.41
N ILE A 160 10.10 24.08 10.11
CA ILE A 160 11.37 24.77 9.91
C ILE A 160 11.28 25.76 8.73
N ALA A 161 10.69 25.34 7.60
CA ALA A 161 10.51 26.21 6.45
C ALA A 161 9.61 27.41 6.79
N GLN A 162 8.54 27.20 7.56
CA GLN A 162 7.66 28.27 8.03
C GLN A 162 8.37 29.21 9.02
N ILE A 163 9.23 28.70 9.89
CA ILE A 163 10.05 29.54 10.78
C ILE A 163 11.09 30.33 9.97
N ALA A 164 11.71 29.73 8.96
CA ALA A 164 12.70 30.37 8.11
C ALA A 164 12.13 31.52 7.26
N THR A 165 10.81 31.55 7.02
CA THR A 165 10.15 32.66 6.34
C THR A 165 9.81 33.83 7.28
N ILE A 166 9.90 33.66 8.61
CA ILE A 166 9.60 34.72 9.58
C ILE A 166 10.44 35.99 9.34
N PRO A 167 11.78 35.93 9.13
CA PRO A 167 12.56 37.13 8.77
C PRO A 167 12.06 37.81 7.49
N LEU A 168 11.58 37.04 6.50
CA LEU A 168 11.06 37.57 5.24
C LEU A 168 9.71 38.27 5.42
N ILE A 169 8.89 37.88 6.41
CA ILE A 169 7.65 38.57 6.76
C ILE A 169 7.96 39.98 7.28
N PHE A 170 8.98 40.12 8.14
CA PHE A 170 9.43 41.43 8.63
C PHE A 170 10.08 42.29 7.54
N MET A 171 10.61 41.68 6.47
CA MET A 171 11.13 42.38 5.30
C MET A 171 10.06 42.72 4.24
N GLY A 172 8.94 41.98 4.21
CA GLY A 172 7.88 42.09 3.20
C GLY A 172 6.69 42.99 3.56
N GLY A 173 6.62 43.51 4.80
CA GLY A 173 5.57 44.43 5.24
C GLY A 173 4.20 43.76 5.51
N ALA A 174 3.17 44.57 5.77
CA ALA A 174 1.85 44.12 6.24
C ALA A 174 1.14 43.09 5.32
N ALA A 175 1.46 43.09 4.02
CA ALA A 175 0.90 42.13 3.06
C ALA A 175 1.40 40.69 3.30
N ALA A 176 2.67 40.50 3.68
CA ALA A 176 3.22 39.19 4.00
C ALA A 176 2.64 38.63 5.32
N TYR A 177 2.37 39.52 6.28
CA TYR A 177 1.74 39.17 7.55
C TYR A 177 0.27 38.72 7.38
N GLY A 178 -0.49 39.37 6.48
CA GLY A 178 -1.88 39.01 6.19
C GLY A 178 -2.05 37.62 5.56
N ILE A 179 -1.10 37.18 4.73
CA ILE A 179 -1.11 35.83 4.13
C ILE A 179 -0.83 34.74 5.19
N TYR A 180 0.02 35.05 6.18
CA TYR A 180 0.34 34.15 7.28
C TYR A 180 -0.88 33.89 8.19
N GLU A 181 -1.60 34.95 8.60
CA GLU A 181 -2.83 34.77 9.42
C GLU A 181 -3.99 34.11 8.65
N ALA A 182 -4.12 34.38 7.35
CA ALA A 182 -5.18 33.79 6.54
C ALA A 182 -5.02 32.28 6.28
N SER A 183 -3.84 31.70 6.59
CA SER A 183 -3.55 30.30 6.30
C SER A 183 -4.36 29.30 7.13
N GLY A 184 -4.97 29.72 8.25
CA GLY A 184 -5.85 28.90 9.07
C GLY A 184 -5.18 27.66 9.68
N LEU A 185 -5.65 27.21 10.82
CA LEU A 185 -5.14 26.02 11.51
C LEU A 185 -5.58 24.70 10.82
N LEU A 186 -5.57 24.64 9.49
CA LEU A 186 -5.77 23.41 8.75
C LEU A 186 -4.39 22.82 8.50
N VAL A 187 -3.97 21.84 9.30
CA VAL A 187 -2.72 21.12 9.05
C VAL A 187 -2.89 20.40 7.72
N PRO A 188 -2.23 20.85 6.64
CA PRO A 188 -2.38 20.16 5.36
C PRO A 188 -1.72 18.79 5.50
N MET A 189 -2.42 17.73 5.08
CA MET A 189 -1.89 16.35 5.06
C MET A 189 -0.73 16.16 4.06
N THR A 190 -0.16 17.25 3.55
CA THR A 190 1.00 17.27 2.65
C THR A 190 2.24 16.67 3.27
N PHE A 191 2.34 16.60 4.60
CA PHE A 191 3.43 15.90 5.29
C PHE A 191 3.41 14.37 5.06
N LEU A 192 2.30 13.81 4.57
CA LEU A 192 2.20 12.42 4.11
C LEU A 192 2.69 12.22 2.66
N LYS A 193 3.19 13.27 1.99
CA LYS A 193 3.90 13.13 0.72
C LYS A 193 5.38 12.91 0.99
N PHE A 194 5.87 11.74 0.64
CA PHE A 194 7.24 11.36 0.93
C PHE A 194 8.17 11.63 -0.27
N SER A 195 9.41 11.99 0.05
CA SER A 195 10.45 12.16 -0.95
C SER A 195 10.87 10.82 -1.54
N ARG A 196 11.50 10.81 -2.72
CA ARG A 196 12.03 9.57 -3.33
C ARG A 196 13.00 8.81 -2.43
N SER A 197 13.77 9.52 -1.61
CA SER A 197 14.66 8.90 -0.63
C SER A 197 13.91 8.23 0.52
N GLU A 198 12.80 8.83 0.97
CA GLU A 198 11.97 8.24 2.03
C GLU A 198 11.16 7.05 1.54
N GLU A 199 10.70 7.09 0.28
CA GLU A 199 10.11 5.91 -0.37
C GLU A 199 11.14 4.77 -0.48
N ALA A 200 12.37 5.05 -0.92
CA ALA A 200 13.41 4.03 -1.00
C ALA A 200 13.85 3.51 0.38
N GLU A 201 13.86 4.36 1.41
CA GLU A 201 14.10 3.97 2.81
C GLU A 201 12.96 3.06 3.31
N ALA A 202 11.71 3.40 3.01
CA ALA A 202 10.55 2.58 3.37
C ALA A 202 10.53 1.23 2.63
N ASP A 203 10.89 1.18 1.34
CA ASP A 203 11.02 -0.06 0.57
C ASP A 203 12.06 -0.99 1.18
N TYR A 204 13.24 -0.44 1.49
CA TYR A 204 14.36 -1.17 2.08
C TYR A 204 13.97 -1.79 3.43
N LEU A 205 13.42 -0.98 4.32
CA LEU A 205 12.97 -1.43 5.63
C LEU A 205 11.79 -2.41 5.53
N GLY A 206 10.83 -2.15 4.64
CA GLY A 206 9.65 -2.98 4.42
C GLY A 206 10.02 -4.39 3.97
N VAL A 207 10.91 -4.52 2.97
CA VAL A 207 11.46 -5.82 2.52
C VAL A 207 12.10 -6.58 3.68
N GLN A 208 12.88 -5.89 4.51
CA GLN A 208 13.51 -6.51 5.68
C GLN A 208 12.52 -6.91 6.78
N TYR A 209 11.45 -6.15 6.99
CA TYR A 209 10.38 -6.51 7.93
C TYR A 209 9.60 -7.73 7.46
N MET A 210 9.31 -7.83 6.16
CA MET A 210 8.74 -9.06 5.58
C MET A 210 9.65 -10.24 5.85
N TYR A 211 10.94 -10.10 5.52
CA TYR A 211 11.95 -11.12 5.75
C TYR A 211 12.00 -11.55 7.21
N LYS A 212 12.08 -10.62 8.16
CA LYS A 212 12.14 -10.95 9.59
C LYS A 212 10.88 -11.66 10.07
N THR A 213 9.72 -11.23 9.60
CA THR A 213 8.42 -11.83 9.93
C THR A 213 8.23 -13.23 9.32
N GLY A 214 8.97 -13.56 8.25
CA GLY A 214 8.90 -14.85 7.56
C GLY A 214 8.01 -14.86 6.32
N TYR A 215 7.51 -13.70 5.88
CA TYR A 215 6.84 -13.58 4.58
C TYR A 215 7.86 -13.58 3.44
N ASP A 216 7.44 -14.04 2.27
CA ASP A 216 8.25 -13.94 1.06
C ASP A 216 8.42 -12.47 0.65
N PRO A 217 9.64 -11.90 0.73
CA PRO A 217 9.86 -10.50 0.39
C PRO A 217 9.61 -10.17 -1.08
N THR A 218 9.58 -11.16 -1.99
CA THR A 218 9.24 -10.91 -3.40
C THR A 218 7.80 -10.42 -3.57
N GLY A 219 6.90 -10.78 -2.66
CA GLY A 219 5.51 -10.34 -2.69
C GLY A 219 5.35 -8.82 -2.71
N PHE A 220 6.29 -8.08 -2.11
CA PHE A 220 6.35 -6.62 -2.23
C PHE A 220 6.52 -6.18 -3.68
N VAL A 221 7.52 -6.73 -4.37
CA VAL A 221 7.82 -6.41 -5.77
C VAL A 221 6.68 -6.87 -6.68
N ASP A 222 6.17 -8.07 -6.46
CA ASP A 222 5.07 -8.66 -7.25
C ASP A 222 3.82 -7.77 -7.19
N PHE A 223 3.44 -7.29 -6.00
CA PHE A 223 2.32 -6.37 -5.86
C PHE A 223 2.56 -5.05 -6.60
N PHE A 224 3.76 -4.48 -6.46
CA PHE A 224 4.12 -3.23 -7.14
C PHE A 224 4.02 -3.36 -8.67
N GLU A 225 4.61 -4.41 -9.25
CA GLU A 225 4.56 -4.68 -10.69
C GLU A 225 3.13 -4.91 -11.18
N LYS A 226 2.32 -5.60 -10.37
CA LYS A 226 0.91 -5.84 -10.65
C LYS A 226 0.12 -4.53 -10.70
N VAL A 227 0.25 -3.66 -9.70
CA VAL A 227 -0.43 -2.35 -9.68
C VAL A 227 0.03 -1.49 -10.86
N GLN A 228 1.33 -1.50 -11.20
CA GLN A 228 1.83 -0.80 -12.40
C GLN A 228 1.19 -1.32 -13.69
N THR A 229 1.04 -2.64 -13.80
CA THR A 229 0.42 -3.28 -14.95
C THR A 229 -1.06 -2.92 -15.08
N MET A 230 -1.78 -2.87 -13.96
CA MET A 230 -3.17 -2.43 -13.94
C MET A 230 -3.32 -0.95 -14.36
N GLU A 231 -2.46 -0.05 -13.89
CA GLU A 231 -2.50 1.37 -14.26
C GLU A 231 -2.16 1.57 -15.74
N LYS A 232 -1.19 0.83 -16.29
CA LYS A 232 -0.87 0.83 -17.73
C LYS A 232 -2.06 0.39 -18.59
N ARG A 233 -2.85 -0.58 -18.10
CA ARG A 233 -4.05 -1.08 -18.81
C ARG A 233 -5.23 -0.12 -18.73
N LYS A 234 -5.42 0.56 -17.61
CA LYS A 234 -6.52 1.51 -17.42
C LYS A 234 -6.08 2.74 -16.63
N PRO A 235 -5.44 3.71 -17.31
CA PRO A 235 -4.92 4.92 -16.69
C PRO A 235 -6.00 5.66 -15.88
N GLY A 236 -5.63 6.14 -14.69
CA GLY A 236 -6.51 6.85 -13.78
C GLY A 236 -7.32 5.96 -12.82
N THR A 237 -7.25 4.63 -12.94
CA THR A 237 -7.95 3.71 -12.04
C THR A 237 -7.27 3.60 -10.68
N LEU A 238 -5.94 3.80 -10.61
CA LEU A 238 -5.13 3.56 -9.41
C LEU A 238 -4.47 4.83 -8.87
N SER A 239 -5.03 5.98 -9.25
CA SER A 239 -4.50 7.33 -9.00
C SER A 239 -4.11 7.61 -7.54
N LYS A 240 -4.77 7.03 -6.53
CA LYS A 240 -4.48 7.39 -5.13
C LYS A 240 -3.20 6.77 -4.56
N LEU A 241 -2.94 5.47 -4.77
CA LEU A 241 -1.71 4.82 -4.28
C LEU A 241 -0.47 5.42 -4.95
N PHE A 242 -0.53 5.66 -6.25
CA PHE A 242 0.60 6.25 -6.99
C PHE A 242 0.71 7.76 -6.83
N ALA A 243 -0.35 8.45 -6.39
CA ALA A 243 -0.25 9.85 -5.98
C ALA A 243 0.51 10.03 -4.67
N THR A 244 0.42 9.07 -3.74
CA THR A 244 1.15 9.11 -2.46
C THR A 244 2.49 8.41 -2.52
N HIS A 245 2.58 7.29 -3.24
CA HIS A 245 3.79 6.47 -3.42
C HIS A 245 4.07 6.23 -4.91
N PRO A 246 4.70 7.19 -5.61
CA PRO A 246 4.98 7.03 -7.04
C PRO A 246 5.90 5.82 -7.26
N PRO A 247 5.48 4.82 -8.07
CA PRO A 247 6.33 3.69 -8.41
C PRO A 247 7.38 4.17 -9.40
N THR A 248 8.61 3.76 -9.21
CA THR A 248 9.70 4.03 -10.15
C THR A 248 10.48 2.75 -10.37
N ASP A 249 10.95 2.50 -11.58
CA ASP A 249 11.73 1.29 -11.91
C ASP A 249 12.96 1.14 -10.99
N ASP A 250 13.56 2.26 -10.58
CA ASP A 250 14.68 2.29 -9.63
C ASP A 250 14.32 1.70 -8.25
N ARG A 251 13.08 1.89 -7.77
CA ARG A 251 12.61 1.29 -6.51
C ARG A 251 12.52 -0.23 -6.62
N ILE A 252 11.94 -0.74 -7.71
CA ILE A 252 11.85 -2.19 -7.96
C ILE A 252 13.25 -2.81 -7.99
N VAL A 253 14.17 -2.22 -8.75
CA VAL A 253 15.56 -2.72 -8.86
C VAL A 253 16.26 -2.72 -7.51
N LYS A 254 16.06 -1.67 -6.68
CA LYS A 254 16.62 -1.58 -5.33
C LYS A 254 16.03 -2.63 -4.40
N SER A 255 14.71 -2.84 -4.42
CA SER A 255 14.05 -3.88 -3.63
C SER A 255 14.53 -5.27 -4.05
N GLN A 256 14.60 -5.57 -5.34
CA GLN A 256 15.14 -6.85 -5.85
C GLN A 256 16.59 -7.07 -5.42
N LYS A 257 17.42 -6.02 -5.46
CA LYS A 257 18.80 -6.08 -4.98
C LYS A 257 18.87 -6.37 -3.49
N GLU A 258 18.01 -5.74 -2.69
CA GLU A 258 17.94 -5.99 -1.25
C GLU A 258 17.53 -7.44 -0.98
N ILE A 259 16.46 -7.92 -1.63
CA ILE A 259 15.99 -9.31 -1.52
C ILE A 259 17.11 -10.30 -1.84
N SER A 260 17.89 -10.04 -2.89
CA SER A 260 19.02 -10.89 -3.31
C SER A 260 20.17 -10.91 -2.30
N GLY A 261 20.28 -9.88 -1.45
CA GLY A 261 21.27 -9.78 -0.38
C GLY A 261 20.87 -10.51 0.91
N LEU A 262 19.59 -10.87 1.05
CA LEU A 262 19.08 -11.57 2.22
C LEU A 262 19.50 -13.04 2.20
N LYS A 263 19.79 -13.59 3.38
CA LYS A 263 20.04 -15.03 3.53
C LYS A 263 18.75 -15.80 3.27
N ALA A 264 18.76 -16.73 2.32
CA ALA A 264 17.60 -17.56 2.04
C ALA A 264 17.13 -18.32 3.30
N LYS A 265 15.82 -18.26 3.56
CA LYS A 265 15.17 -19.08 4.58
C LYS A 265 14.65 -20.39 3.96
N PRO A 266 14.52 -21.47 4.76
CA PRO A 266 13.98 -22.74 4.25
C PRO A 266 12.56 -22.62 3.70
N GLU A 267 11.73 -21.79 4.35
CA GLU A 267 10.33 -21.58 4.01
C GLU A 267 9.96 -20.11 4.19
N TYR A 268 9.08 -19.63 3.31
CA TYR A 268 8.45 -18.32 3.39
C TYR A 268 6.93 -18.49 3.34
N VAL A 269 6.22 -17.61 4.05
CA VAL A 269 4.77 -17.48 3.90
C VAL A 269 4.52 -16.69 2.62
N ILE A 270 4.01 -17.38 1.59
CA ILE A 270 3.52 -16.75 0.36
C ILE A 270 2.03 -16.46 0.51
N THR A 271 1.23 -17.49 0.77
CA THR A 271 -0.21 -17.35 1.00
C THR A 271 -0.70 -18.41 1.97
N THR A 272 -1.76 -18.08 2.72
CA THR A 272 -2.48 -19.05 3.56
C THR A 272 -3.87 -19.33 2.99
N SER A 273 -4.49 -20.44 3.41
CA SER A 273 -5.91 -20.69 3.12
C SER A 273 -6.81 -19.64 3.77
N GLU A 274 -6.45 -19.20 4.98
CA GLU A 274 -7.20 -18.19 5.72
C GLU A 274 -7.24 -16.84 4.98
N PHE A 275 -6.14 -16.44 4.32
CA PHE A 275 -6.12 -15.27 3.44
C PHE A 275 -7.22 -15.35 2.37
N ASN A 276 -7.32 -16.49 1.70
CA ASN A 276 -8.29 -16.71 0.64
C ASN A 276 -9.73 -16.73 1.16
N ASP A 277 -9.96 -17.31 2.34
CA ASP A 277 -11.27 -17.33 3.00
C ASP A 277 -11.71 -15.92 3.42
N VAL A 278 -10.80 -15.13 4.01
CA VAL A 278 -11.05 -13.74 4.42
C VAL A 278 -11.31 -12.86 3.20
N LYS A 279 -10.51 -13.01 2.14
CA LYS A 279 -10.70 -12.29 0.87
C LYS A 279 -12.05 -12.61 0.25
N SER A 280 -12.44 -13.90 0.23
CA SER A 280 -13.75 -14.34 -0.28
C SER A 280 -14.90 -13.79 0.55
N ARG A 281 -14.79 -13.84 1.89
CA ARG A 281 -15.75 -13.25 2.81
C ARG A 281 -15.90 -11.75 2.58
N LEU A 282 -14.79 -11.02 2.45
CA LEU A 282 -14.81 -9.58 2.18
C LEU A 282 -15.49 -9.26 0.85
N ALA A 283 -15.21 -10.02 -0.21
CA ALA A 283 -15.85 -9.84 -1.52
C ALA A 283 -17.38 -10.07 -1.43
N MET A 284 -17.83 -11.07 -0.65
CA MET A 284 -19.26 -11.29 -0.41
C MET A 284 -19.90 -10.11 0.33
N LEU A 285 -19.24 -9.58 1.36
CA LEU A 285 -19.74 -8.43 2.13
C LEU A 285 -19.86 -7.18 1.27
N GLU A 286 -18.89 -6.91 0.39
CA GLU A 286 -18.98 -5.79 -0.56
C GLU A 286 -20.12 -5.98 -1.56
N ASN A 287 -20.28 -7.19 -2.10
CA ASN A 287 -21.34 -7.48 -3.08
C ASN A 287 -22.75 -7.39 -2.47
N GLN A 288 -22.94 -7.82 -1.23
CA GLN A 288 -24.22 -7.67 -0.51
C GLN A 288 -24.58 -6.21 -0.23
N ARG A 289 -23.58 -5.34 -0.08
CA ARG A 289 -23.75 -3.91 0.26
C ARG A 289 -23.91 -3.02 -0.97
N ARG A 290 -23.57 -3.49 -2.17
CA ARG A 290 -23.83 -2.74 -3.40
C ARG A 290 -25.33 -2.57 -3.53
N PRO A 291 -25.87 -1.34 -3.51
CA PRO A 291 -27.28 -1.13 -3.77
C PRO A 291 -27.60 -1.74 -5.12
N ASP A 292 -28.69 -2.48 -5.16
CA ASP A 292 -29.10 -3.22 -6.33
C ASP A 292 -29.44 -2.26 -7.46
N LYS A 293 -28.44 -1.86 -8.27
CA LYS A 293 -28.65 -1.15 -9.55
C LYS A 293 -29.49 -1.98 -10.54
N THR A 294 -29.81 -3.22 -10.15
CA THR A 294 -30.56 -4.21 -10.89
C THR A 294 -32.07 -4.15 -10.54
N ALA A 295 -32.47 -3.40 -9.51
CA ALA A 295 -33.87 -3.08 -9.24
C ALA A 295 -34.50 -2.10 -10.27
N ASP A 296 -33.68 -1.41 -11.08
CA ASP A 296 -34.12 -0.48 -12.11
C ASP A 296 -34.32 -1.11 -13.51
N ASP A 297 -34.03 -2.41 -13.69
CA ASP A 297 -34.27 -3.13 -14.95
C ASP A 297 -35.39 -4.18 -14.79
N PRO A 298 -36.64 -3.85 -15.19
CA PRO A 298 -37.78 -4.76 -15.05
C PRO A 298 -37.70 -6.01 -15.94
N ASN A 299 -36.72 -6.13 -16.84
CA ASN A 299 -36.63 -7.23 -17.81
C ASN A 299 -35.50 -8.24 -17.54
N LYS A 300 -34.80 -8.15 -16.40
CA LYS A 300 -33.71 -9.10 -16.12
C LYS A 300 -34.21 -10.39 -15.43
N PRO A 301 -33.79 -11.59 -15.89
CA PRO A 301 -34.19 -12.85 -15.25
C PRO A 301 -33.68 -12.93 -13.81
N THR A 302 -34.59 -13.04 -12.85
CA THR A 302 -34.26 -13.33 -11.44
C THR A 302 -34.52 -14.81 -11.16
N LEU A 303 -33.57 -15.48 -10.52
CA LEU A 303 -33.74 -16.86 -10.08
C LEU A 303 -34.62 -16.88 -8.82
N ARG A 304 -35.94 -16.99 -9.02
CA ARG A 304 -36.86 -17.30 -7.92
C ARG A 304 -36.74 -18.78 -7.58
N ARG A 305 -36.15 -19.11 -6.43
CA ARG A 305 -36.23 -20.46 -5.87
C ARG A 305 -37.68 -20.73 -5.49
N ASN A 306 -38.28 -21.76 -6.09
CA ASN A 306 -39.63 -22.19 -5.76
C ASN A 306 -39.66 -22.76 -4.33
N PRO A 307 -40.45 -22.21 -3.39
CA PRO A 307 -40.48 -22.70 -2.02
C PRO A 307 -41.07 -24.11 -1.86
N ASN A 308 -41.61 -24.72 -2.93
CA ASN A 308 -42.19 -26.08 -2.92
C ASN A 308 -41.33 -27.16 -3.59
N SER A 309 -40.05 -26.94 -3.90
CA SER A 309 -39.20 -28.02 -4.44
C SER A 309 -38.63 -28.90 -3.32
N THR A 310 -39.39 -29.89 -2.85
CA THR A 310 -38.83 -31.07 -2.19
C THR A 310 -38.32 -32.03 -3.26
N ALA A 311 -37.11 -31.79 -3.77
CA ALA A 311 -36.37 -32.77 -4.55
C ALA A 311 -35.10 -33.12 -3.76
N PRO A 312 -34.84 -34.41 -3.46
CA PRO A 312 -33.60 -34.82 -2.81
C PRO A 312 -32.40 -34.52 -3.72
N ILE A 313 -31.27 -34.19 -3.09
CA ILE A 313 -29.97 -34.10 -3.75
C ILE A 313 -29.53 -35.57 -4.01
N GLU A 314 -29.53 -36.00 -5.27
CA GLU A 314 -28.88 -37.25 -5.65
C GLU A 314 -27.37 -36.98 -5.83
N ASP A 315 -26.57 -37.72 -5.06
CA ASP A 315 -25.11 -37.72 -5.06
C ASP A 315 -24.65 -38.69 -6.17
N GLU A 316 -24.30 -38.19 -7.35
CA GLU A 316 -23.79 -39.03 -8.44
C GLU A 316 -22.28 -39.32 -8.26
N THR A 317 -22.00 -40.41 -7.54
CA THR A 317 -20.73 -41.14 -7.67
C THR A 317 -20.99 -42.62 -8.02
N ASP A 318 -21.48 -42.89 -9.23
CA ASP A 318 -21.43 -44.24 -9.83
C ASP A 318 -21.42 -44.18 -11.37
N PRO A 319 -20.34 -44.60 -12.06
CA PRO A 319 -20.22 -44.49 -13.52
C PRO A 319 -20.89 -45.65 -14.29
N SER A 320 -21.82 -46.41 -13.69
CA SER A 320 -22.34 -47.64 -14.29
C SER A 320 -23.86 -47.70 -14.52
N LYS A 321 -24.45 -46.67 -15.15
CA LYS A 321 -25.79 -46.80 -15.77
C LYS A 321 -25.89 -46.06 -17.11
N LYS A 322 -25.70 -46.81 -18.21
CA LYS A 322 -26.28 -46.44 -19.51
C LYS A 322 -27.77 -46.75 -19.49
N SER A 323 -28.60 -45.71 -19.53
CA SER A 323 -30.02 -45.82 -19.83
C SER A 323 -30.37 -44.73 -20.84
N SER A 324 -30.72 -45.17 -22.04
CA SER A 324 -31.42 -44.40 -23.06
C SER A 324 -32.73 -43.83 -22.49
N GLY A 325 -32.88 -42.50 -22.49
CA GLY A 325 -34.08 -41.80 -22.05
C GLY A 325 -34.03 -40.34 -22.54
N ASP A 326 -35.16 -39.86 -23.03
CA ASP A 326 -35.32 -38.73 -23.93
C ASP A 326 -34.77 -37.38 -23.43
N ASP A 327 -34.13 -36.66 -24.35
CA ASP A 327 -33.47 -35.35 -24.21
C ASP A 327 -34.51 -34.18 -24.21
N GLU A 328 -35.60 -34.33 -23.45
CA GLU A 328 -36.73 -33.37 -23.44
C GLU A 328 -36.75 -32.43 -22.22
N ASP A 329 -35.97 -32.69 -21.16
CA ASP A 329 -36.12 -31.97 -19.87
C ASP A 329 -35.04 -30.90 -19.58
N ARG A 330 -34.40 -30.36 -20.62
CA ARG A 330 -33.60 -29.13 -20.48
C ARG A 330 -34.52 -27.91 -20.58
N PRO A 331 -34.50 -26.95 -19.64
CA PRO A 331 -35.34 -25.76 -19.73
C PRO A 331 -34.98 -24.94 -20.99
N LYS A 332 -35.86 -24.95 -21.98
CA LYS A 332 -35.73 -24.17 -23.22
C LYS A 332 -36.21 -22.74 -23.00
N LEU A 333 -35.36 -21.77 -23.32
CA LEU A 333 -35.69 -20.34 -23.31
C LEU A 333 -36.78 -20.03 -24.35
N LYS A 334 -38.02 -19.77 -23.90
CA LYS A 334 -39.09 -19.27 -24.77
C LYS A 334 -38.95 -17.77 -24.95
N ARG A 335 -38.67 -17.32 -26.18
CA ARG A 335 -38.73 -15.92 -26.59
C ARG A 335 -40.20 -15.53 -26.84
N ARG A 336 -40.65 -14.42 -26.27
CA ARG A 336 -42.04 -13.93 -26.38
C ARG A 336 -42.36 -13.53 -27.84
N PRO A 337 -43.58 -13.77 -28.36
CA PRO A 337 -43.96 -13.34 -29.70
C PRO A 337 -44.02 -11.80 -29.78
N SER A 338 -43.47 -11.24 -30.84
CA SER A 338 -43.63 -9.84 -31.22
C SER A 338 -45.08 -9.58 -31.64
N ASP A 339 -45.66 -8.51 -31.10
CA ASP A 339 -47.00 -8.05 -31.42
C ASP A 339 -47.00 -7.45 -32.84
N THR A 340 -47.58 -8.18 -33.80
CA THR A 340 -47.89 -7.68 -35.15
C THR A 340 -49.39 -7.79 -35.35
N GLY A 341 -50.08 -6.66 -35.22
CA GLY A 341 -51.51 -6.50 -35.48
C GLY A 341 -51.75 -5.49 -36.60
N ASP A 342 -51.84 -6.05 -37.80
CA ASP A 342 -52.70 -5.75 -38.96
C ASP A 342 -52.88 -4.35 -39.61
N THR A 343 -53.03 -4.44 -40.94
CA THR A 343 -53.07 -3.42 -42.01
C THR A 343 -54.49 -2.85 -42.26
N PRO A 344 -54.69 -1.87 -43.18
CA PRO A 344 -54.99 -2.28 -44.57
C PRO A 344 -54.48 -1.37 -45.70
N ASP A 345 -54.36 -2.01 -46.86
CA ASP A 345 -54.08 -1.51 -48.22
C ASP A 345 -54.76 -0.18 -48.61
N THR A 346 -54.00 0.72 -49.25
CA THR A 346 -54.52 1.51 -50.37
C THR A 346 -53.40 1.85 -51.37
N THR A 347 -53.61 1.43 -52.61
CA THR A 347 -52.86 1.70 -53.84
C THR A 347 -52.57 3.18 -54.11
N THR A 348 -51.35 3.54 -54.56
CA THR A 348 -51.06 4.16 -55.88
C THR A 348 -49.59 4.63 -56.04
N ASN A 349 -48.93 3.98 -57.00
CA ASN A 349 -47.91 4.42 -57.98
C ASN A 349 -46.61 5.21 -57.62
N PRO A 350 -45.52 5.01 -58.40
CA PRO A 350 -44.13 5.32 -58.03
C PRO A 350 -43.56 6.55 -58.77
N GLN A 351 -42.55 7.20 -58.17
CA GLN A 351 -41.61 8.06 -58.92
C GLN A 351 -40.20 8.05 -58.31
N SER A 352 -39.29 7.43 -59.07
CA SER A 352 -37.97 7.93 -59.50
C SER A 352 -37.01 8.67 -58.52
N ASN A 353 -35.90 7.97 -58.22
CA ASN A 353 -34.50 8.37 -58.49
C ASN A 353 -33.87 9.53 -57.66
N PRO A 354 -32.55 9.81 -57.75
CA PRO A 354 -31.52 9.27 -56.85
C PRO A 354 -30.60 10.36 -56.22
N GLN A 355 -29.54 9.90 -55.53
CA GLN A 355 -28.21 10.52 -55.41
C GLN A 355 -27.90 11.58 -54.31
N GLN A 356 -26.68 11.38 -53.75
CA GLN A 356 -25.71 12.36 -53.20
C GLN A 356 -26.07 12.96 -51.82
N ASN A 357 -25.18 13.02 -50.83
CA ASN A 357 -23.71 13.04 -50.77
C ASN A 357 -23.17 12.24 -49.59
#